data_AF-A0A955CFS3-F1
#
_entry.id   AF-A0A955CFS3-F1
#
_cell.length_a   1.000
_cell.length_b   1.000
_cell.length_c   1.000
_cell.angle_alpha   90.00
_cell.angle_beta   90.00
_cell.angle_gamma   90.00
#
_symmetry.space_group_name_H-M   'P 1'
#
loop_
_entity.id
_entity.type
_entity.pdbx_description
1 polymer ?
#
loop_
_entity_poly.entity_id
_entity_poly.type
_entity_poly.pdbx_seq_one_letter_code
_entity_poly.pdbx_strand_id
1 'polypeptide(L)'
;MNVDQRSEYDFSRRRSVTIVDDPIVADEAEYTAGARPKRLVVDFVLHDDQFWRAVVPLSGITSAAGQAFNFSKPKTRSGPGGPEVVRDALGVPRPTLRTLNHVQCRFRFEPASPVLLFPLESDCTGPPAHTIDDLVYSVEAVGPPGVTFNFRDAIAGTLMCAHRFLSTQEMVFERIAVESQYVVEAAPLPLDDAQRAGLLEAALRRSAAAGLTERYFLYRCCGANNCTSNAFQILDRYAKYGPLQRLGALLYRFPLSPRFYLRLRGLDSNPRQRTLVRDEFTSFIDAPATQQRKRDYVRAQIAKSGRKRKRRSKECEGDENSSES
;
A
#
# COMPACT_ATOMS: atom_id res chain seq x y z
N MET A 1 5.45 -22.52 -2.82
CA MET A 1 4.20 -22.37 -3.60
C MET A 1 4.54 -22.74 -5.02
N ASN A 2 3.90 -23.77 -5.60
CA ASN A 2 4.17 -24.14 -7.00
C ASN A 2 3.79 -22.98 -7.92
N VAL A 3 4.51 -22.82 -9.03
CA VAL A 3 4.30 -21.75 -10.02
C VAL A 3 2.83 -21.71 -10.48
N ASP A 4 2.17 -22.86 -10.56
CA ASP A 4 0.76 -23.00 -10.95
C ASP A 4 -0.26 -22.33 -10.00
N GLN A 5 0.06 -22.15 -8.71
CA GLN A 5 -0.87 -21.48 -7.80
C GLN A 5 -0.87 -19.95 -7.98
N ARG A 6 0.12 -19.38 -8.68
CA ARG A 6 0.18 -17.92 -8.91
C ARG A 6 -0.86 -17.43 -9.90
N SER A 7 -1.30 -18.27 -10.85
CA SER A 7 -2.37 -17.92 -11.79
C SER A 7 -3.75 -17.83 -11.14
N GLU A 8 -3.89 -18.32 -9.91
CA GLU A 8 -5.17 -18.28 -9.19
C GLU A 8 -5.48 -16.92 -8.57
N TYR A 9 -4.54 -15.96 -8.56
CA TYR A 9 -4.66 -14.67 -7.89
C TYR A 9 -4.48 -13.48 -8.85
N ASP A 10 -5.22 -12.38 -8.60
CA ASP A 10 -5.12 -11.18 -9.44
C ASP A 10 -4.03 -10.22 -8.97
N PHE A 11 -2.81 -10.44 -9.47
CA PHE A 11 -1.64 -9.58 -9.24
C PHE A 11 -1.43 -8.53 -10.34
N SER A 12 -2.44 -8.23 -11.16
CA SER A 12 -2.30 -7.29 -12.28
C SER A 12 -1.94 -5.87 -11.85
N ARG A 13 -2.31 -5.47 -10.63
CA ARG A 13 -2.01 -4.14 -10.04
C ARG A 13 -1.35 -4.20 -8.67
N ARG A 14 -1.10 -5.40 -8.15
CA ARG A 14 -0.61 -5.64 -6.79
C ARG A 14 0.55 -6.61 -6.82
N ARG A 15 1.76 -6.07 -7.02
CA ARG A 15 2.99 -6.84 -7.08
C ARG A 15 3.96 -6.42 -5.98
N SER A 16 4.71 -7.40 -5.49
CA SER A 16 5.96 -7.15 -4.79
C SER A 16 6.97 -6.56 -5.75
N VAL A 17 7.81 -5.63 -5.26
CA VAL A 17 8.95 -5.17 -6.05
C VAL A 17 9.97 -6.29 -6.21
N THR A 18 10.82 -6.19 -7.21
CA THR A 18 12.03 -7.04 -7.32
C THR A 18 13.24 -6.13 -7.27
N ILE A 19 14.23 -6.44 -6.44
CA ILE A 19 15.49 -5.69 -6.43
C ILE A 19 16.31 -6.16 -7.62
N VAL A 20 16.76 -5.21 -8.44
CA VAL A 20 17.60 -5.47 -9.60
C VAL A 20 19.06 -5.30 -9.14
N ASP A 21 19.85 -6.36 -9.29
CA ASP A 21 21.29 -6.29 -9.10
C ASP A 21 21.88 -5.53 -10.30
N ASP A 22 22.13 -4.23 -10.11
CA ASP A 22 22.60 -3.34 -11.17
C ASP A 22 24.13 -3.12 -11.06
N PRO A 23 24.93 -3.58 -12.04
CA PRO A 23 26.38 -3.39 -12.04
C PRO A 23 26.78 -1.92 -12.17
N ILE A 24 25.95 -1.03 -12.74
CA ILE A 24 26.21 0.41 -12.82
C ILE A 24 26.16 1.04 -11.41
N VAL A 25 25.39 0.46 -10.49
CA VAL A 25 25.38 0.87 -9.08
C VAL A 25 26.61 0.33 -8.34
N ALA A 26 27.20 -0.76 -8.80
CA ALA A 26 28.42 -1.32 -8.22
C ALA A 26 29.66 -0.44 -8.47
N ASP A 27 29.67 0.37 -9.54
CA ASP A 27 30.82 1.21 -9.92
C ASP A 27 30.88 2.56 -9.15
N GLU A 28 29.75 3.12 -8.70
CA GLU A 28 29.72 4.31 -7.82
C GLU A 28 29.74 3.96 -6.33
N ALA A 29 29.50 2.70 -5.99
CA ALA A 29 29.72 2.18 -4.65
C ALA A 29 31.21 1.86 -4.53
N GLU A 30 32.00 2.83 -4.11
CA GLU A 30 33.29 2.57 -3.46
C GLU A 30 33.01 1.51 -2.37
N TYR A 31 33.29 0.25 -2.70
CA TYR A 31 32.80 -0.93 -1.99
C TYR A 31 33.67 -1.14 -0.75
N THR A 32 33.64 -0.17 0.16
CA THR A 32 34.17 -0.35 1.50
C THR A 32 33.19 -1.29 2.19
N ALA A 33 33.62 -2.52 2.46
CA ALA A 33 32.80 -3.55 3.11
C ALA A 33 32.11 -2.97 4.36
N GLY A 34 30.80 -2.70 4.25
CA GLY A 34 29.99 -2.08 5.31
C GLY A 34 29.27 -0.77 4.96
N ALA A 35 29.57 -0.14 3.82
CA ALA A 35 28.84 1.05 3.37
C ALA A 35 27.42 0.68 2.91
N ARG A 36 26.40 1.41 3.39
CA ARG A 36 25.01 1.24 2.92
C ARG A 36 24.87 1.74 1.48
N PRO A 37 24.05 1.09 0.63
CA PRO A 37 23.79 1.59 -0.70
C PRO A 37 23.15 2.98 -0.64
N LYS A 38 23.60 3.91 -1.49
CA LYS A 38 23.00 5.26 -1.60
C LYS A 38 21.65 5.22 -2.32
N ARG A 39 21.45 4.23 -3.20
CA ARG A 39 20.24 4.03 -4.01
C ARG A 39 19.94 2.54 -4.18
N LEU A 40 18.69 2.21 -4.48
CA LEU A 40 18.28 0.88 -4.92
C LEU A 40 17.54 0.97 -6.25
N VAL A 41 17.75 0.00 -7.13
CA VAL A 41 16.97 -0.18 -8.36
C VAL A 41 15.96 -1.29 -8.13
N VAL A 42 14.69 -1.00 -8.37
CA VAL A 42 13.60 -1.96 -8.15
C VAL A 42 12.61 -1.98 -9.30
N ASP A 43 12.12 -3.16 -9.66
CA ASP A 43 11.02 -3.33 -10.61
C ASP A 43 9.66 -3.36 -9.90
N PHE A 44 8.60 -3.08 -10.66
CA PHE A 44 7.20 -3.13 -10.26
C PHE A 44 6.73 -2.04 -9.29
N VAL A 45 7.28 -0.83 -9.40
CA VAL A 45 6.66 0.36 -8.78
C VAL A 45 5.47 0.80 -9.63
N LEU A 46 4.29 0.96 -9.02
CA LEU A 46 3.08 1.34 -9.74
C LEU A 46 2.93 2.87 -9.85
N HIS A 47 2.86 3.38 -11.07
CA HIS A 47 2.60 4.79 -11.37
C HIS A 47 1.82 4.91 -12.69
N ASP A 48 0.79 5.75 -12.69
CA ASP A 48 -0.10 5.97 -13.82
C ASP A 48 -0.63 4.69 -14.49
N ASP A 49 -1.19 3.79 -13.68
CA ASP A 49 -1.71 2.46 -14.10
C ASP A 49 -0.67 1.50 -14.71
N GLN A 50 0.63 1.81 -14.64
CA GLN A 50 1.71 1.01 -15.20
C GLN A 50 2.76 0.67 -14.15
N PHE A 51 3.44 -0.47 -14.36
CA PHE A 51 4.59 -0.84 -13.56
C PHE A 51 5.86 -0.28 -14.19
N TRP A 52 6.73 0.24 -13.34
CA TRP A 52 7.98 0.89 -13.73
C TRP A 52 9.17 0.26 -13.00
N ARG A 53 10.33 0.37 -13.62
CA ARG A 53 11.62 0.26 -12.94
C ARG A 53 11.90 1.60 -12.25
N ALA A 54 12.26 1.57 -10.97
CA ALA A 54 12.50 2.76 -10.18
C ALA A 54 13.93 2.79 -9.63
N VAL A 55 14.61 3.91 -9.82
CA VAL A 55 15.85 4.24 -9.11
C VAL A 55 15.47 5.07 -7.88
N VAL A 56 15.64 4.48 -6.70
CA VAL A 56 15.16 5.03 -5.43
C VAL A 56 16.35 5.55 -4.61
N PRO A 57 16.52 6.87 -4.43
CA PRO A 57 17.62 7.44 -3.65
C PRO A 57 17.33 7.33 -2.15
N LEU A 58 18.00 6.42 -1.46
CA LEU A 58 17.76 6.16 -0.04
C LEU A 58 18.12 7.34 0.87
N SER A 59 19.14 8.12 0.48
CA SER A 59 19.54 9.33 1.21
C SER A 59 18.66 10.55 0.89
N GLY A 60 17.82 10.49 -0.13
CA GLY A 60 16.97 11.62 -0.56
C GLY A 60 15.68 11.77 0.24
N ILE A 61 15.42 10.94 1.26
CA ILE A 61 14.14 10.92 1.98
C ILE A 61 14.10 12.05 3.02
N THR A 62 13.16 12.99 2.84
CA THR A 62 12.92 14.09 3.79
C THR A 62 11.99 13.68 4.93
N SER A 63 11.01 12.82 4.66
CA SER A 63 10.04 12.40 5.67
C SER A 63 9.45 11.02 5.40
N ALA A 64 9.07 10.35 6.49
CA ALA A 64 8.24 9.15 6.45
C ALA A 64 7.01 9.40 7.32
N ALA A 65 5.81 9.19 6.77
CA ALA A 65 4.55 9.41 7.47
C ALA A 65 3.63 8.19 7.36
N GLY A 66 2.95 7.87 8.46
CA GLY A 66 1.91 6.85 8.45
C GLY A 66 0.63 7.38 7.84
N GLN A 67 0.05 6.64 6.91
CA GLN A 67 -1.28 6.89 6.35
C GLN A 67 -2.23 5.76 6.76
N ALA A 68 -3.48 6.11 7.00
CA ALA A 68 -4.52 5.15 7.36
C ALA A 68 -5.86 5.49 6.70
N PHE A 69 -6.60 4.45 6.35
CA PHE A 69 -8.02 4.55 5.96
C PHE A 69 -8.78 3.37 6.54
N ASN A 70 -10.11 3.44 6.53
CA ASN A 70 -10.95 2.41 7.15
C ASN A 70 -11.85 1.77 6.09
N PHE A 71 -11.90 0.43 6.05
CA PHE A 71 -12.71 -0.30 5.07
C PHE A 71 -14.22 -0.21 5.31
N SER A 72 -14.65 0.20 6.51
CA SER A 72 -16.08 0.37 6.81
C SER A 72 -16.59 1.72 6.33
N LYS A 73 -17.87 1.74 5.92
CA LYS A 73 -18.53 2.98 5.52
C LYS A 73 -18.49 4.02 6.66
N PRO A 74 -18.38 5.31 6.32
CA PRO A 74 -18.58 6.38 7.30
C PRO A 74 -19.95 6.25 7.97
N LYS A 75 -20.02 6.59 9.26
CA LYS A 75 -21.29 6.76 9.95
C LYS A 75 -22.04 7.95 9.36
N THR A 76 -23.34 7.77 9.13
CA THR A 76 -24.22 8.83 8.68
C THR A 76 -25.30 9.12 9.72
N ARG A 77 -25.81 10.34 9.74
CA ARG A 77 -26.99 10.75 10.52
C ARG A 77 -28.01 11.41 9.59
N SER A 78 -29.29 11.43 9.97
CA SER A 78 -30.30 12.21 9.27
C SER A 78 -30.02 13.71 9.43
N GLY A 79 -29.93 14.43 8.32
CA GLY A 79 -29.82 15.89 8.28
C GLY A 79 -30.93 16.52 7.43
N PRO A 80 -31.10 17.85 7.47
CA PRO A 80 -32.17 18.55 6.75
C PRO A 80 -32.12 18.35 5.22
N GLY A 81 -30.93 18.12 4.66
CA GLY A 81 -30.71 17.85 3.23
C GLY A 81 -30.50 16.38 2.88
N GLY A 82 -30.80 15.45 3.79
CA GLY A 82 -30.53 14.02 3.63
C GLY A 82 -29.41 13.49 4.54
N PRO A 83 -28.87 12.30 4.25
CA PRO A 83 -27.84 11.67 5.09
C PRO A 83 -26.54 12.49 5.14
N GLU A 84 -26.11 12.88 6.33
CA GLU A 84 -24.86 13.60 6.58
C GLU A 84 -23.79 12.67 7.16
N VAL A 85 -22.55 12.78 6.66
CA VAL A 85 -21.40 12.05 7.22
C VAL A 85 -21.01 12.62 8.58
N VAL A 86 -20.99 11.78 9.61
CA VAL A 86 -20.55 12.14 10.96
C VAL A 86 -19.02 12.24 10.99
N ARG A 87 -18.50 13.43 11.30
CA ARG A 87 -17.07 13.69 11.44
C ARG A 87 -16.65 13.77 12.90
N ASP A 88 -15.36 13.53 13.18
CA ASP A 88 -14.77 13.79 14.49
C ASP A 88 -14.31 15.26 14.63
N ALA A 89 -13.72 15.59 15.79
CA ALA A 89 -13.24 16.94 16.09
C ALA A 89 -12.10 17.40 15.15
N LEU A 90 -11.51 16.49 14.38
CA LEU A 90 -10.44 16.77 13.42
C LEU A 90 -10.97 16.74 11.98
N GLY A 91 -12.30 16.73 11.80
CA GLY A 91 -12.95 16.73 10.49
C GLY A 91 -12.90 15.37 9.77
N VAL A 92 -12.38 14.32 10.40
CA VAL A 92 -12.24 13.00 9.78
C VAL A 92 -13.56 12.24 9.89
N PRO A 93 -14.08 11.62 8.81
CA PRO A 93 -15.28 10.78 8.88
C PRO A 93 -15.13 9.63 9.89
N ARG A 94 -16.11 9.49 10.78
CA ARG A 94 -16.10 8.43 11.79
C ARG A 94 -16.52 7.10 11.14
N PRO A 95 -15.67 6.06 11.16
CA PRO A 95 -16.04 4.78 10.57
C PRO A 95 -17.12 4.08 11.39
N THR A 96 -17.88 3.20 10.73
CA THR A 96 -18.86 2.34 11.40
C THR A 96 -18.16 1.32 12.30
N LEU A 97 -17.08 0.69 11.80
CA LEU A 97 -16.24 -0.26 12.53
C LEU A 97 -14.82 0.30 12.67
N ARG A 98 -14.44 0.71 13.88
CA ARG A 98 -13.16 1.39 14.15
C ARG A 98 -11.91 0.51 13.98
N THR A 99 -12.06 -0.81 13.93
CA THR A 99 -10.95 -1.77 13.95
C THR A 99 -10.51 -2.23 12.55
N LEU A 100 -11.30 -1.96 11.51
CA LEU A 100 -11.00 -2.34 10.13
C LEU A 100 -10.16 -1.26 9.41
N ASN A 101 -8.99 -0.97 9.96
CA ASN A 101 -8.08 0.01 9.37
C ASN A 101 -7.08 -0.67 8.45
N HIS A 102 -6.81 -0.01 7.32
CA HIS A 102 -5.63 -0.24 6.51
C HIS A 102 -4.57 0.78 6.88
N VAL A 103 -3.30 0.37 6.85
CA VAL A 103 -2.18 1.29 7.01
C VAL A 103 -1.19 1.16 5.86
N GLN A 104 -0.57 2.28 5.55
CA GLN A 104 0.50 2.39 4.58
C GLN A 104 1.48 3.47 5.06
N CYS A 105 2.68 3.51 4.47
CA CYS A 105 3.69 4.50 4.80
C CYS A 105 4.04 5.29 3.55
N ARG A 106 3.95 6.62 3.61
CA ARG A 106 4.40 7.53 2.56
C ARG A 106 5.80 8.03 2.90
N PHE A 107 6.73 7.85 1.98
CA PHE A 107 8.06 8.43 1.99
C PHE A 107 8.06 9.60 1.02
N ARG A 108 8.50 10.78 1.47
CA ARG A 108 8.72 11.95 0.60
C ARG A 108 10.20 12.17 0.40
N PHE A 109 10.56 12.64 -0.78
CA PHE A 109 11.93 12.86 -1.20
C PHE A 109 12.22 14.36 -1.37
N GLU A 110 13.51 14.71 -1.39
CA GLU A 110 13.97 16.04 -1.77
C GLU A 110 13.71 16.26 -3.26
N PRO A 111 13.31 17.47 -3.69
CA PRO A 111 13.13 17.77 -5.11
C PRO A 111 14.39 17.55 -5.96
N ALA A 112 15.57 17.70 -5.36
CA ALA A 112 16.86 17.45 -6.00
C ALA A 112 17.25 15.97 -6.06
N SER A 113 16.55 15.10 -5.33
CA SER A 113 16.79 13.66 -5.26
C SER A 113 15.48 12.88 -5.39
N PRO A 114 14.73 13.05 -6.50
CA PRO A 114 13.46 12.38 -6.70
C PRO A 114 13.66 10.90 -7.03
N VAL A 115 12.58 10.12 -6.95
CA VAL A 115 12.56 8.76 -7.51
C VAL A 115 12.39 8.86 -9.02
N LEU A 116 13.29 8.20 -9.74
CA LEU A 116 13.31 8.19 -11.20
C LEU A 116 12.65 6.92 -11.70
N LEU A 117 11.67 7.04 -12.60
CA LEU A 117 10.96 5.91 -13.19
C LEU A 117 11.38 5.70 -14.65
N PHE A 118 11.73 4.48 -14.97
CA PHE A 118 12.12 4.01 -16.29
C PHE A 118 11.23 2.84 -16.72
N PRO A 119 11.03 2.61 -18.04
CA PRO A 119 10.34 1.42 -18.51
C PRO A 119 10.90 0.15 -17.86
N LEU A 120 10.03 -0.82 -17.56
CA LEU A 120 10.49 -2.11 -17.04
C LEU A 120 11.55 -2.72 -17.95
N GLU A 121 12.49 -3.45 -17.36
CA GLU A 121 13.59 -4.13 -18.05
C GLU A 121 14.63 -3.21 -18.73
N SER A 122 14.44 -1.88 -18.72
CA SER A 122 15.44 -0.93 -19.21
C SER A 122 16.70 -0.91 -18.33
N ASP A 123 17.84 -0.61 -18.93
CA ASP A 123 19.13 -0.46 -18.23
C ASP A 123 19.26 0.85 -17.42
N CYS A 124 18.16 1.60 -17.25
CA CYS A 124 18.13 2.92 -16.63
C CYS A 124 19.07 3.95 -17.28
N THR A 125 19.46 3.75 -18.54
CA THR A 125 20.25 4.74 -19.28
C THR A 125 19.36 5.79 -19.93
N GLY A 126 19.85 7.02 -20.01
CA GLY A 126 19.11 8.15 -20.59
C GLY A 126 18.12 8.83 -19.61
N PRO A 127 17.23 9.69 -20.13
CA PRO A 127 16.28 10.43 -19.31
C PRO A 127 15.17 9.50 -18.77
N PRO A 128 14.72 9.69 -17.52
CA PRO A 128 13.61 8.93 -16.97
C PRO A 128 12.29 9.31 -17.66
N ALA A 129 11.37 8.35 -17.75
CA ALA A 129 10.02 8.59 -18.26
C ALA A 129 9.20 9.44 -17.29
N HIS A 130 9.40 9.25 -15.98
CA HIS A 130 8.77 10.06 -14.94
C HIS A 130 9.73 10.34 -13.78
N THR A 131 9.48 11.44 -13.09
CA THR A 131 10.11 11.78 -11.80
C THR A 131 9.01 11.94 -10.77
N ILE A 132 9.11 11.24 -9.64
CA ILE A 132 8.13 11.35 -8.54
C ILE A 132 8.85 11.74 -7.25
N ASP A 133 8.20 12.55 -6.43
CA ASP A 133 8.72 13.10 -5.18
C ASP A 133 8.26 12.29 -3.95
N ASP A 134 7.49 11.22 -4.14
CA ASP A 134 7.06 10.36 -3.07
C ASP A 134 6.79 8.91 -3.50
N LEU A 135 6.84 8.01 -2.52
CA LEU A 135 6.49 6.61 -2.63
C LEU A 135 5.61 6.19 -1.46
N VAL A 136 4.57 5.43 -1.74
CA VAL A 136 3.74 4.78 -0.75
C VAL A 136 4.09 3.30 -0.71
N TYR A 137 4.46 2.81 0.47
CA TYR A 137 4.53 1.40 0.77
C TYR A 137 3.22 0.92 1.40
N SER A 138 2.57 -0.04 0.75
CA SER A 138 1.29 -0.61 1.21
C SER A 138 1.37 -2.14 1.17
N VAL A 139 0.74 -2.78 2.14
CA VAL A 139 0.63 -4.24 2.20
C VAL A 139 -0.83 -4.62 2.07
N GLU A 140 -1.19 -5.28 0.98
CA GLU A 140 -2.59 -5.50 0.61
C GLU A 140 -2.95 -6.97 0.55
N ALA A 141 -4.21 -7.26 0.87
CA ALA A 141 -4.78 -8.58 0.66
C ALA A 141 -5.20 -8.74 -0.81
N VAL A 142 -4.71 -9.79 -1.46
CA VAL A 142 -5.04 -10.16 -2.84
C VAL A 142 -5.78 -11.49 -2.83
N GLY A 143 -6.97 -11.51 -3.40
CA GLY A 143 -7.75 -12.73 -3.60
C GLY A 143 -7.67 -13.23 -5.05
N PRO A 144 -8.32 -14.37 -5.33
CA PRO A 144 -8.56 -14.82 -6.69
C PRO A 144 -9.26 -13.78 -7.57
N PRO A 145 -9.20 -13.89 -8.91
CA PRO A 145 -9.89 -12.98 -9.82
C PRO A 145 -11.36 -12.74 -9.45
N GLY A 146 -11.69 -11.51 -9.09
CA GLY A 146 -13.02 -11.06 -8.67
C GLY A 146 -13.37 -11.33 -7.20
N VAL A 147 -12.42 -11.81 -6.39
CA VAL A 147 -12.53 -11.88 -4.93
C VAL A 147 -11.85 -10.66 -4.35
N THR A 148 -12.66 -9.76 -3.78
CA THR A 148 -12.16 -8.62 -3.01
C THR A 148 -11.89 -9.04 -1.56
N PHE A 149 -11.21 -8.17 -0.80
CA PHE A 149 -11.07 -8.36 0.63
C PHE A 149 -12.43 -8.65 1.29
N ASN A 150 -12.50 -9.72 2.06
CA ASN A 150 -13.59 -10.02 2.96
C ASN A 150 -13.05 -10.66 4.24
N PHE A 151 -13.78 -10.47 5.33
CA PHE A 151 -13.32 -10.83 6.67
C PHE A 151 -13.13 -12.34 6.84
N ARG A 152 -14.02 -13.15 6.24
CA ARG A 152 -13.96 -14.61 6.30
C ARG A 152 -12.65 -15.13 5.70
N ASP A 153 -12.34 -14.71 4.48
CA ASP A 153 -11.13 -15.11 3.77
C ASP A 153 -9.85 -14.59 4.44
N ALA A 154 -9.91 -13.37 4.97
CA ALA A 154 -8.78 -12.78 5.70
C ALA A 154 -8.50 -13.48 7.05
N ILE A 155 -9.51 -14.08 7.70
CA ILE A 155 -9.31 -14.92 8.88
C ILE A 155 -8.83 -16.32 8.48
N ALA A 156 -9.43 -16.91 7.45
CA ALA A 156 -9.09 -18.25 6.97
C ALA A 156 -7.70 -18.32 6.31
N GLY A 157 -7.12 -17.17 5.93
CA GLY A 157 -5.81 -17.11 5.27
C GLY A 157 -5.84 -17.58 3.83
N THR A 158 -6.96 -17.36 3.14
CA THR A 158 -7.14 -17.70 1.71
C THR A 158 -6.70 -16.57 0.78
N LEU A 159 -6.42 -15.39 1.33
CA LEU A 159 -5.86 -14.25 0.62
C LEU A 159 -4.32 -14.27 0.66
N MET A 160 -3.68 -13.65 -0.32
CA MET A 160 -2.24 -13.45 -0.40
C MET A 160 -1.87 -12.03 0.02
N CYS A 161 -0.66 -11.88 0.55
CA CYS A 161 -0.09 -10.62 0.99
C CYS A 161 0.74 -10.02 -0.15
N ALA A 162 0.32 -8.87 -0.68
CA ALA A 162 1.07 -8.12 -1.69
C ALA A 162 1.69 -6.87 -1.08
N HIS A 163 3.02 -6.87 -0.98
CA HIS A 163 3.80 -5.73 -0.49
C HIS A 163 4.12 -4.82 -1.67
N ARG A 164 3.36 -3.77 -1.92
CA ARG A 164 3.50 -2.94 -3.12
C ARG A 164 4.10 -1.57 -2.82
N PHE A 165 4.78 -1.04 -3.82
CA PHE A 165 5.19 0.36 -3.90
C PHE A 165 4.44 1.05 -5.03
N LEU A 166 3.97 2.27 -4.76
CA LEU A 166 3.24 3.09 -5.72
C LEU A 166 3.47 4.57 -5.45
N SER A 167 3.34 5.42 -6.47
CA SER A 167 3.29 6.87 -6.26
C SER A 167 2.06 7.28 -5.42
N THR A 168 2.12 8.41 -4.71
CA THR A 168 0.95 8.92 -3.97
C THR A 168 -0.19 9.31 -4.91
N GLN A 169 0.11 9.83 -6.10
CA GLN A 169 -0.92 10.10 -7.12
C GLN A 169 -1.71 8.83 -7.48
N GLU A 170 -1.02 7.70 -7.70
CA GLU A 170 -1.69 6.43 -7.98
C GLU A 170 -2.50 5.93 -6.77
N MET A 171 -1.99 6.14 -5.55
CA MET A 171 -2.71 5.80 -4.32
C MET A 171 -3.99 6.63 -4.19
N VAL A 172 -3.91 7.93 -4.48
CA VAL A 172 -5.05 8.85 -4.49
C VAL A 172 -6.07 8.44 -5.54
N PHE A 173 -5.62 8.08 -6.74
CA PHE A 173 -6.50 7.59 -7.80
C PHE A 173 -7.28 6.35 -7.34
N GLU A 174 -6.57 5.31 -6.89
CA GLU A 174 -7.19 4.04 -6.47
C GLU A 174 -8.10 4.23 -5.24
N ARG A 175 -7.57 4.82 -4.16
CA ARG A 175 -8.26 4.86 -2.87
C ARG A 175 -9.28 5.97 -2.80
N ILE A 176 -8.95 7.16 -3.26
CA ILE A 176 -9.80 8.34 -3.05
C ILE A 176 -10.74 8.54 -4.24
N ALA A 177 -10.21 8.55 -5.46
CA ALA A 177 -11.03 8.85 -6.64
C ALA A 177 -11.96 7.68 -7.00
N VAL A 178 -11.43 6.45 -7.03
CA VAL A 178 -12.18 5.24 -7.41
C VAL A 178 -12.95 4.67 -6.21
N GLU A 179 -12.27 4.37 -5.10
CA GLU A 179 -12.89 3.68 -3.96
C GLU A 179 -13.58 4.62 -2.95
N SER A 180 -13.51 5.95 -3.15
CA SER A 180 -14.11 6.95 -2.25
C SER A 180 -13.67 6.83 -0.78
N GLN A 181 -12.44 6.39 -0.54
CA GLN A 181 -11.86 6.24 0.79
C GLN A 181 -11.40 7.58 1.37
N TYR A 182 -11.47 7.71 2.69
CA TYR A 182 -10.90 8.83 3.43
C TYR A 182 -9.54 8.42 3.98
N VAL A 183 -8.49 8.76 3.22
CA VAL A 183 -7.10 8.52 3.62
C VAL A 183 -6.61 9.69 4.46
N VAL A 184 -6.16 9.37 5.66
CA VAL A 184 -5.65 10.30 6.65
C VAL A 184 -4.18 10.07 6.84
N GLU A 185 -3.39 11.13 6.75
CA GLU A 185 -1.97 11.12 7.04
C GLU A 185 -1.71 11.63 8.48
N ALA A 186 -0.83 10.95 9.19
CA ALA A 186 -0.31 11.39 10.49
C ALA A 186 0.84 12.39 10.30
N ALA A 187 1.25 13.05 11.38
CA ALA A 187 2.49 13.81 11.37
C ALA A 187 3.68 12.93 10.96
N PRO A 188 4.74 13.51 10.36
CA PRO A 188 5.98 12.79 10.09
C PRO A 188 6.50 12.06 11.33
N LEU A 189 6.97 10.83 11.13
CA LEU A 189 7.59 10.04 12.18
C LEU A 189 8.88 10.76 12.63
N PRO A 190 9.14 10.86 13.95
CA PRO A 190 10.31 11.54 14.50
C PRO A 190 11.56 10.66 14.36
N LEU A 191 11.96 10.40 13.12
CA LEU A 191 13.12 9.59 12.75
C LEU A 191 14.29 10.51 12.36
N ASP A 192 15.53 10.08 12.56
CA ASP A 192 16.71 10.69 11.96
C ASP A 192 16.89 10.25 10.48
N ASP A 193 17.82 10.87 9.74
CA ASP A 193 18.06 10.54 8.31
C ASP A 193 18.40 9.07 8.10
N ALA A 194 19.28 8.52 8.94
CA ALA A 194 19.72 7.13 8.85
C ALA A 194 18.59 6.13 9.15
N GLN A 195 17.67 6.50 10.04
CA GLN A 195 16.46 5.74 10.34
C GLN A 195 15.44 5.81 9.20
N ARG A 196 15.25 6.97 8.56
CA ARG A 196 14.38 7.11 7.38
C ARG A 196 14.89 6.26 6.22
N ALA A 197 16.17 6.40 5.88
CA ALA A 197 16.81 5.61 4.83
C ALA A 197 16.71 4.11 5.11
N GLY A 198 17.01 3.69 6.35
CA GLY A 198 16.89 2.30 6.78
C GLY A 198 15.46 1.77 6.72
N LEU A 199 14.47 2.57 7.09
CA LEU A 199 13.06 2.21 7.02
C LEU A 199 12.60 1.96 5.58
N LEU A 200 12.98 2.83 4.63
CA LEU A 200 12.65 2.65 3.21
C LEU A 200 13.36 1.43 2.63
N GLU A 201 14.67 1.30 2.87
CA GLU A 201 15.45 0.15 2.41
C GLU A 201 14.81 -1.16 2.90
N ALA A 202 14.42 -1.22 4.17
CA ALA A 202 13.79 -2.40 4.74
C ALA A 202 12.42 -2.69 4.14
N ALA A 203 11.62 -1.66 3.84
CA ALA A 203 10.35 -1.83 3.18
C ALA A 203 10.52 -2.40 1.75
N LEU A 204 11.51 -1.90 1.00
CA LEU A 204 11.85 -2.40 -0.34
C LEU A 204 12.33 -3.86 -0.29
N ARG A 205 13.30 -4.16 0.58
CA ARG A 205 13.82 -5.53 0.77
C ARG A 205 12.74 -6.48 1.28
N ARG A 206 11.88 -6.03 2.18
CA ARG A 206 10.74 -6.83 2.68
C ARG A 206 9.76 -7.15 1.57
N SER A 207 9.44 -6.16 0.73
CA SER A 207 8.57 -6.34 -0.42
C SER A 207 9.15 -7.37 -1.40
N ALA A 208 10.43 -7.23 -1.74
CA ALA A 208 11.15 -8.18 -2.60
C ALA A 208 11.19 -9.59 -2.02
N ALA A 209 11.55 -9.72 -0.75
CA ALA A 209 11.59 -11.02 -0.07
C ALA A 209 10.22 -11.70 0.02
N ALA A 210 9.12 -10.93 0.12
CA ALA A 210 7.78 -11.50 0.17
C ALA A 210 7.40 -12.18 -1.18
N GLY A 211 7.80 -11.58 -2.32
CA GLY A 211 7.68 -12.18 -3.66
C GLY A 211 6.29 -12.75 -4.03
N LEU A 212 5.22 -12.25 -3.41
CA LEU A 212 3.84 -12.79 -3.49
C LEU A 212 3.69 -14.24 -3.02
N THR A 213 4.50 -14.68 -2.06
CA THR A 213 4.50 -16.06 -1.54
C THR A 213 3.80 -16.22 -0.19
N GLU A 214 3.42 -15.11 0.42
CA GLU A 214 2.90 -15.12 1.79
C GLU A 214 1.39 -14.97 1.84
N ARG A 215 0.77 -15.71 2.76
CA ARG A 215 -0.66 -15.58 3.02
C ARG A 215 -0.94 -14.34 3.86
N TYR A 216 -2.05 -13.68 3.55
CA TYR A 216 -2.57 -12.58 4.34
C TYR A 216 -3.45 -13.12 5.47
N PHE A 217 -3.18 -12.68 6.70
CA PHE A 217 -3.99 -13.02 7.87
C PHE A 217 -4.34 -11.76 8.64
N LEU A 218 -5.65 -11.50 8.79
CA LEU A 218 -6.10 -10.37 9.59
C LEU A 218 -5.72 -10.53 11.07
N TYR A 219 -5.82 -11.74 11.62
CA TYR A 219 -5.47 -12.05 13.00
C TYR A 219 -4.98 -13.50 13.15
N ARG A 220 -3.90 -13.71 13.93
CA ARG A 220 -3.46 -15.02 14.45
C ARG A 220 -2.84 -14.82 15.83
N CYS A 221 -3.00 -15.80 16.73
CA CYS A 221 -2.50 -15.73 18.10
C CYS A 221 -0.97 -15.54 18.21
N CYS A 222 -0.19 -15.93 17.20
CA CYS A 222 1.28 -15.87 17.20
C CYS A 222 1.88 -14.96 16.11
N GLY A 223 1.16 -13.92 15.70
CA GLY A 223 1.61 -12.95 14.70
C GLY A 223 0.77 -12.99 13.44
N ALA A 224 0.30 -11.81 13.03
CA ALA A 224 -0.52 -11.64 11.85
C ALA A 224 0.33 -11.12 10.68
N ASN A 225 0.01 -11.58 9.46
CA ASN A 225 0.63 -11.09 8.23
C ASN A 225 -0.38 -10.19 7.51
N ASN A 226 -0.47 -8.94 7.95
CA ASN A 226 -1.41 -7.96 7.41
C ASN A 226 -0.76 -6.59 7.26
N CYS A 227 -1.54 -5.62 6.77
CA CYS A 227 -1.09 -4.26 6.53
C CYS A 227 -0.45 -3.61 7.75
N THR A 228 -1.02 -3.84 8.91
CA THR A 228 -0.58 -3.17 10.14
C THR A 228 0.57 -3.87 10.84
N SER A 229 0.51 -5.19 11.00
CA SER A 229 1.60 -5.95 11.63
C SER A 229 2.89 -5.88 10.81
N ASN A 230 2.85 -5.97 9.47
CA ASN A 230 4.05 -5.85 8.65
C ASN A 230 4.66 -4.45 8.74
N ALA A 231 3.84 -3.40 8.64
CA ALA A 231 4.33 -2.03 8.75
C ALA A 231 5.04 -1.79 10.09
N PHE A 232 4.46 -2.25 11.20
CA PHE A 232 5.09 -2.12 12.51
C PHE A 232 6.34 -2.99 12.67
N GLN A 233 6.35 -4.21 12.14
CA GLN A 233 7.56 -5.06 12.19
C GLN A 233 8.75 -4.41 11.48
N ILE A 234 8.51 -3.74 10.35
CA ILE A 234 9.57 -3.02 9.63
C ILE A 234 9.98 -1.79 10.44
N LEU A 235 9.01 -1.00 10.92
CA LEU A 235 9.27 0.20 11.73
C LEU A 235 10.08 -0.11 12.99
N ASP A 236 9.72 -1.18 13.70
CA ASP A 236 10.31 -1.58 14.97
C ASP A 236 11.79 -2.03 14.82
N ARG A 237 12.27 -2.31 13.60
CA ARG A 237 13.69 -2.62 13.34
C ARG A 237 14.59 -1.37 13.29
N TYR A 238 14.02 -0.20 13.03
CA TYR A 238 14.80 1.03 12.77
C TYR A 238 14.48 2.15 13.75
N ALA A 239 13.25 2.23 14.24
CA ALA A 239 12.90 3.18 15.27
C ALA A 239 13.65 2.87 16.57
N LYS A 240 14.21 3.91 17.18
CA LYS A 240 14.89 3.82 18.48
C LYS A 240 13.84 4.01 19.56
N TYR A 241 13.73 3.05 20.46
CA TYR A 241 12.76 3.06 21.55
C TYR A 241 13.45 3.14 22.90
N GLY A 242 12.91 4.02 23.76
CA GLY A 242 13.17 3.98 25.19
C GLY A 242 12.61 2.68 25.83
N PRO A 243 13.02 2.33 27.06
CA PRO A 243 12.66 1.06 27.70
C PRO A 243 11.14 0.78 27.75
N LEU A 244 10.33 1.78 28.10
CA LEU A 244 8.87 1.65 28.16
C LEU A 244 8.22 1.50 26.78
N GLN A 245 8.77 2.17 25.76
CA GLN A 245 8.25 2.11 24.39
C GLN A 245 8.50 0.73 23.75
N ARG A 246 9.54 0.00 24.19
CA ARG A 246 9.79 -1.38 23.76
C ARG A 246 8.65 -2.33 24.16
N LEU A 247 7.99 -2.09 25.29
CA LEU A 247 6.80 -2.87 25.67
C LEU A 247 5.65 -2.62 24.67
N GLY A 248 5.47 -1.37 24.24
CA GLY A 248 4.53 -1.01 23.18
C GLY A 248 4.86 -1.64 21.83
N ALA A 249 6.16 -1.82 21.53
CA ALA A 249 6.63 -2.51 20.34
C ALA A 249 6.15 -3.97 20.32
N LEU A 250 6.24 -4.69 21.44
CA LEU A 250 5.80 -6.08 21.58
C LEU A 250 4.29 -6.29 21.28
N LEU A 251 3.48 -5.24 21.34
CA LEU A 251 2.04 -5.30 21.08
C LEU A 251 1.66 -5.24 19.58
N TYR A 252 2.62 -5.26 18.64
CA TYR A 252 2.34 -5.26 17.18
C TYR A 252 1.41 -6.39 16.72
N ARG A 253 1.24 -7.43 17.55
CA ARG A 253 0.40 -8.62 17.31
C ARG A 253 -1.11 -8.34 17.38
N PHE A 254 -1.52 -7.22 17.96
CA PHE A 254 -2.93 -6.85 18.11
C PHE A 254 -3.32 -5.56 17.39
N PRO A 255 -3.02 -5.37 16.09
CA PRO A 255 -3.01 -4.05 15.48
C PRO A 255 -4.42 -3.49 15.15
N LEU A 256 -5.28 -3.33 16.15
CA LEU A 256 -6.65 -2.85 16.01
C LEU A 256 -6.73 -1.31 15.85
N SER A 257 -5.73 -0.59 16.35
CA SER A 257 -5.66 0.88 16.33
C SER A 257 -4.22 1.34 16.05
N PRO A 258 -3.83 1.51 14.77
CA PRO A 258 -2.47 1.87 14.39
C PRO A 258 -1.91 3.09 15.14
N ARG A 259 -2.74 4.10 15.34
CA ARG A 259 -2.34 5.31 16.05
C ARG A 259 -2.03 5.05 17.54
N PHE A 260 -2.85 4.24 18.20
CA PHE A 260 -2.57 3.86 19.58
C PHE A 260 -1.20 3.18 19.68
N TYR A 261 -0.87 2.31 18.72
CA TYR A 261 0.44 1.65 18.64
C TYR A 261 1.60 2.59 18.35
N LEU A 262 1.41 3.59 17.49
CA LEU A 262 2.40 4.66 17.28
C LEU A 262 2.62 5.49 18.54
N ARG A 263 1.54 5.82 19.28
CA ARG A 263 1.64 6.57 20.53
C ARG A 263 2.40 5.79 21.60
N LEU A 264 2.09 4.50 21.77
CA LEU A 264 2.83 3.63 22.72
C LEU A 264 4.33 3.53 22.39
N ARG A 265 4.68 3.66 21.11
CA ARG A 265 6.07 3.71 20.62
C ARG A 265 6.72 5.08 20.75
N GLY A 266 5.98 6.12 21.14
CA GLY A 266 6.45 7.51 21.13
C GLY A 266 6.63 8.10 19.73
N LEU A 267 6.00 7.51 18.71
CA LEU A 267 6.12 7.93 17.31
C LEU A 267 4.92 8.77 16.81
N ASP A 268 3.89 8.97 17.64
CA ASP A 268 2.78 9.92 17.38
C ASP A 268 3.22 11.33 17.80
N SER A 269 4.10 11.95 16.99
CA SER A 269 4.77 13.23 17.30
C SER A 269 3.81 14.41 17.50
N ASN A 270 2.73 14.45 16.72
CA ASN A 270 1.66 15.43 16.90
C ASN A 270 0.28 14.77 16.74
N PRO A 271 -0.37 14.36 17.85
CA PRO A 271 -1.68 13.73 17.80
C PRO A 271 -2.78 14.63 17.22
N ARG A 272 -2.62 15.95 17.23
CA ARG A 272 -3.63 16.87 16.70
C ARG A 272 -3.52 17.03 15.18
N GLN A 273 -2.38 16.70 14.60
CA GLN A 273 -2.18 16.76 13.15
C GLN A 273 -2.85 15.58 12.46
N ARG A 274 -3.78 15.90 11.57
CA ARG A 274 -4.53 14.99 10.72
C ARG A 274 -4.75 15.69 9.39
N THR A 275 -4.03 15.28 8.36
CA THR A 275 -4.24 15.82 7.02
C THR A 275 -5.04 14.80 6.22
N LEU A 276 -6.15 15.22 5.62
CA LEU A 276 -6.81 14.40 4.61
C LEU A 276 -5.97 14.49 3.35
N VAL A 277 -5.47 13.35 2.87
CA VAL A 277 -4.66 13.31 1.64
C VAL A 277 -5.47 13.83 0.45
N ARG A 278 -6.80 13.69 0.49
CA ARG A 278 -7.70 14.28 -0.50
C ARG A 278 -7.46 15.79 -0.68
N ASP A 279 -7.28 16.52 0.41
CA ASP A 279 -7.21 17.97 0.38
C ASP A 279 -5.95 18.42 -0.39
N GLU A 280 -4.81 17.76 -0.14
CA GLU A 280 -3.54 17.94 -0.85
C GLU A 280 -3.65 17.67 -2.36
N PHE A 281 -4.50 16.70 -2.77
CA PHE A 281 -4.63 16.24 -4.16
C PHE A 281 -5.94 16.65 -4.83
N THR A 282 -6.61 17.70 -4.34
CA THR A 282 -7.92 18.14 -4.85
C THR A 282 -7.85 18.45 -6.35
N SER A 283 -6.82 19.19 -6.80
CA SER A 283 -6.62 19.53 -8.21
C SER A 283 -6.45 18.29 -9.10
N PHE A 284 -5.70 17.29 -8.64
CA PHE A 284 -5.53 16.02 -9.35
C PHE A 284 -6.85 15.23 -9.42
N ILE A 285 -7.60 15.15 -8.31
CA ILE A 285 -8.87 14.42 -8.26
C ILE A 285 -9.91 15.04 -9.19
N ASP A 286 -10.01 16.36 -9.21
CA ASP A 286 -11.03 17.07 -9.97
C ASP A 286 -10.63 17.29 -11.45
N ALA A 287 -9.39 16.97 -11.82
CA ALA A 287 -8.92 17.09 -13.19
C ALA A 287 -9.76 16.25 -14.18
N PRO A 288 -10.11 16.77 -15.37
CA PRO A 288 -10.88 16.04 -16.37
C PRO A 288 -10.26 14.71 -16.79
N ALA A 289 -8.93 14.65 -16.89
CA ALA A 289 -8.18 13.42 -17.21
C ALA A 289 -8.39 12.33 -16.14
N THR A 290 -8.32 12.69 -14.86
CA THR A 290 -8.55 11.77 -13.75
C THR A 290 -9.99 11.27 -13.70
N GLN A 291 -10.96 12.15 -13.96
CA GLN A 291 -12.37 11.77 -14.05
C GLN A 291 -12.63 10.83 -15.25
N GLN A 292 -11.98 11.08 -16.39
CA GLN A 292 -12.05 10.19 -17.54
C GLN A 292 -11.44 8.83 -17.22
N ARG A 293 -10.23 8.79 -16.65
CA ARG A 293 -9.56 7.56 -16.22
C ARG A 293 -10.41 6.76 -15.23
N LYS A 294 -11.08 7.42 -14.29
CA LYS A 294 -12.04 6.78 -13.37
C LYS A 294 -13.22 6.14 -14.11
N ARG A 295 -13.82 6.83 -15.09
CA ARG A 295 -14.93 6.29 -15.90
C ARG A 295 -14.49 5.04 -16.65
N ASP A 296 -13.31 5.07 -17.26
CA ASP A 296 -12.78 3.95 -18.03
C ASP A 296 -12.45 2.76 -17.13
N TYR A 297 -11.86 3.01 -15.96
CA TYR A 297 -11.65 1.99 -14.93
C TYR A 297 -12.96 1.31 -14.52
N VAL A 298 -14.01 2.08 -14.20
CA VAL A 298 -15.31 1.52 -13.80
C VAL A 298 -15.95 0.71 -14.93
N ARG A 299 -15.90 1.21 -16.18
CA ARG A 299 -16.38 0.46 -17.36
C ARG A 299 -15.67 -0.88 -17.52
N ALA A 300 -14.34 -0.89 -17.37
CA ALA A 300 -13.54 -2.12 -17.45
C ALA A 300 -13.93 -3.13 -16.35
N GLN A 301 -14.17 -2.67 -15.12
CA GLN A 301 -14.61 -3.54 -14.02
C GLN A 301 -16.01 -4.13 -14.24
N ILE A 302 -16.95 -3.34 -14.76
CA ILE A 302 -18.30 -3.81 -15.12
C ILE A 302 -18.22 -4.87 -16.24
N ALA A 303 -17.42 -4.60 -17.28
CA ALA A 303 -17.23 -5.55 -18.39
C ALA A 303 -16.64 -6.89 -17.92
N LYS A 304 -15.63 -6.86 -17.04
CA LYS A 304 -15.05 -8.07 -16.43
C LYS A 304 -16.10 -8.86 -15.64
N SER A 305 -16.92 -8.16 -14.85
CA SER A 305 -17.97 -8.77 -14.04
C SER A 305 -19.07 -9.40 -14.90
N GLY A 306 -19.47 -8.74 -16.00
CA GLY A 306 -20.46 -9.25 -16.94
C GLY A 306 -20.03 -10.53 -17.67
N ARG A 307 -18.77 -10.63 -18.10
CA ARG A 307 -18.22 -11.85 -18.74
C ARG A 307 -18.23 -13.04 -17.79
N LYS A 308 -17.93 -12.83 -16.50
CA LYS A 308 -17.92 -13.90 -15.48
C LYS A 308 -19.32 -14.47 -15.22
N ARG A 309 -20.34 -13.61 -15.18
CA ARG A 309 -21.75 -14.04 -15.01
C ARG A 309 -22.22 -14.92 -16.17
N LYS A 310 -21.88 -14.56 -17.42
CA LYS A 310 -22.21 -15.35 -18.62
C LYS A 310 -21.50 -16.70 -18.67
N ARG A 311 -20.26 -16.79 -18.17
CA ARG A 311 -19.53 -18.07 -18.12
C ARG A 311 -20.15 -19.03 -17.10
N ARG A 312 -20.49 -18.53 -15.91
CA ARG A 312 -21.17 -19.33 -14.88
C ARG A 312 -22.54 -19.85 -15.32
N SER A 313 -23.34 -19.05 -16.03
CA SER A 313 -24.64 -19.53 -16.52
C SER A 313 -24.49 -20.67 -17.51
N LYS A 314 -23.50 -20.61 -18.41
CA LYS A 314 -23.20 -21.70 -19.35
C LYS A 314 -22.69 -22.97 -18.68
N GLU A 315 -21.87 -22.84 -17.62
CA GLU A 315 -21.40 -23.99 -16.84
C GLU A 315 -22.58 -24.69 -16.13
N CYS A 316 -23.53 -23.94 -15.55
CA CYS A 316 -24.72 -24.52 -14.94
C CYS A 316 -25.68 -25.18 -15.97
N GLU A 317 -25.85 -24.60 -17.16
CA GLU A 317 -26.67 -25.18 -18.24
C GLU A 317 -26.05 -26.46 -18.85
N GLY A 318 -24.72 -26.62 -18.76
CA GLY A 318 -24.02 -27.82 -19.23
C GLY A 318 -24.15 -29.02 -18.29
N ASP A 319 -24.20 -28.78 -16.98
CA ASP A 319 -24.30 -29.84 -15.98
C ASP A 319 -25.69 -30.50 -15.98
N GLU A 320 -26.77 -29.74 -16.22
CA GLU A 320 -28.15 -30.27 -16.29
C GLU A 320 -28.33 -31.28 -17.44
N ASN A 321 -27.66 -31.08 -18.58
CA ASN A 321 -27.76 -31.99 -19.73
C ASN A 321 -26.84 -33.22 -19.63
N SER A 322 -25.97 -33.32 -18.63
CA SER A 322 -25.00 -34.42 -18.49
C SER A 322 -25.46 -35.57 -17.58
N SER A 323 -26.67 -35.46 -17.02
CA SER A 323 -27.24 -36.45 -16.08
C SER A 323 -28.32 -37.36 -16.68
N GLU A 324 -28.61 -37.24 -17.98
CA GLU A 324 -29.60 -38.07 -18.70
C GLU A 324 -28.98 -39.14 -19.61
N SER A 325 -27.68 -39.46 -19.46
CA SER A 325 -26.99 -40.47 -20.27
C SER A 325 -26.35 -41.58 -19.45
#